data_AF-A0A2J8UFU4-F1
#
_entry.id   AF-A0A2J8UFU4-F1
#
_cell.length_a   1.000
_cell.length_b   1.000
_cell.length_c   1.000
_cell.angle_alpha   90.00
_cell.angle_beta   90.00
_cell.angle_gamma   90.00
#
_symmetry.space_group_name_H-M   'P 1'
#
loop_
_entity.id
_entity.type
_entity.pdbx_description
1 polymer ?
#
loop_
_entity_poly.entity_id
_entity_poly.type
_entity_poly.pdbx_seq_one_letter_code
_entity_poly.pdbx_strand_id
1 'polypeptide(L)'
;KAIELNPKDATSIHLMGIWCYTFAEMPWYQRRIAKMLFATPPTSTYEKALSYFHRAEQVDPNFYSKNLLLLGKTYLKLHNKKLAAFWLMKAKDYPAHTEEDKQEM
;
A
#
# COMPACT_ATOMS: atom_id res chain seq x y z
N LYS A 1 12.89 6.46 -10.62
CA LYS A 1 12.92 7.84 -11.15
C LYS A 1 12.08 8.85 -10.36
N ALA A 2 10.77 8.71 -10.14
CA ALA A 2 10.00 9.72 -9.36
C ALA A 2 10.44 9.87 -7.88
N ILE A 3 10.60 8.75 -7.14
CA ILE A 3 11.07 8.77 -5.74
C ILE A 3 12.51 9.27 -5.58
N GLU A 4 13.34 9.08 -6.61
CA GLU A 4 14.74 9.57 -6.60
C GLU A 4 14.80 11.10 -6.77
N LEU A 5 13.78 11.70 -7.40
CA LEU A 5 13.69 13.13 -7.65
C LEU A 5 13.09 13.89 -6.45
N ASN A 6 12.16 13.29 -5.71
CA ASN A 6 11.70 13.82 -4.43
C ASN A 6 11.45 12.69 -3.40
N PRO A 7 12.45 12.34 -2.57
CA PRO A 7 12.34 11.26 -1.61
C PRO A 7 11.41 11.56 -0.42
N LYS A 8 10.81 12.76 -0.38
CA LYS A 8 9.84 13.23 0.63
C LYS A 8 8.43 13.44 0.07
N ASP A 9 8.16 12.99 -1.16
CA ASP A 9 6.78 12.97 -1.65
C ASP A 9 6.05 11.73 -1.13
N ALA A 10 5.23 11.91 -0.10
CA ALA A 10 4.43 10.84 0.51
C ALA A 10 3.52 10.15 -0.52
N THR A 11 3.00 10.90 -1.51
CA THR A 11 2.14 10.36 -2.57
C THR A 11 2.92 9.40 -3.48
N SER A 12 4.11 9.77 -3.96
CA SER A 12 4.96 8.88 -4.76
C SER A 12 5.35 7.60 -4.00
N ILE A 13 5.63 7.71 -2.70
CA ILE A 13 5.98 6.58 -1.85
C ILE A 13 4.76 5.66 -1.65
N HIS A 14 3.57 6.24 -1.42
CA HIS A 14 2.31 5.52 -1.30
C HIS A 14 1.97 4.74 -2.58
N LEU A 15 2.13 5.35 -3.75
CA LEU A 15 1.91 4.70 -5.05
C LEU A 15 2.83 3.49 -5.25
N MET A 16 4.08 3.56 -4.78
CA MET A 16 4.97 2.39 -4.80
C MET A 16 4.54 1.29 -3.83
N GLY A 17 3.95 1.66 -2.69
CA GLY A 17 3.29 0.72 -1.78
C GLY A 17 2.11 0.01 -2.45
N ILE A 18 1.23 0.76 -3.15
CA ILE A 18 0.12 0.20 -3.92
C ILE A 18 0.63 -0.78 -4.96
N TRP A 19 1.63 -0.36 -5.76
CA TRP A 19 2.22 -1.23 -6.77
C TRP A 19 2.73 -2.54 -6.16
N CYS A 20 3.47 -2.47 -5.05
CA CYS A 20 3.93 -3.67 -4.36
C CYS A 20 2.79 -4.55 -3.86
N TYR A 21 1.76 -3.95 -3.28
CA TYR A 21 0.59 -4.66 -2.75
C TYR A 21 -0.17 -5.38 -3.87
N THR A 22 -0.47 -4.70 -4.97
CA THR A 22 -1.17 -5.28 -6.13
C THR A 22 -0.41 -6.46 -6.72
N PHE A 23 0.91 -6.34 -6.85
CA PHE A 23 1.74 -7.44 -7.36
C PHE A 23 1.89 -8.61 -6.37
N ALA A 24 1.86 -8.35 -5.07
CA ALA A 24 1.84 -9.39 -4.05
C ALA A 24 0.50 -10.16 -4.04
N GLU A 25 -0.61 -9.45 -4.27
CA GLU A 25 -1.96 -10.01 -4.32
C GLU A 25 -2.27 -10.75 -5.62
N MET A 26 -1.51 -10.49 -6.69
CA MET A 26 -1.70 -11.13 -8.00
C MET A 26 -1.76 -12.67 -7.88
N PRO A 27 -2.88 -13.30 -8.30
CA PRO A 27 -3.00 -14.75 -8.29
C PRO A 27 -1.88 -15.45 -9.06
N TRP A 28 -1.47 -16.61 -8.58
CA TRP A 28 -0.37 -17.38 -9.16
C TRP A 28 -0.57 -17.72 -10.65
N TYR A 29 -1.82 -17.81 -11.13
CA TYR A 29 -2.13 -18.11 -12.53
C TYR A 29 -1.89 -16.91 -13.46
N GLN A 30 -2.19 -15.68 -13.03
CA GLN A 30 -1.86 -14.47 -13.79
C GLN A 30 -0.34 -14.30 -13.92
N ARG A 31 0.41 -14.64 -12.86
CA ARG A 31 1.88 -14.69 -12.92
C ARG A 31 2.41 -15.71 -13.92
N ARG A 32 1.73 -16.86 -14.07
CA ARG A 32 2.11 -17.88 -15.07
C ARG A 32 1.90 -17.40 -16.50
N ILE A 33 0.78 -16.74 -16.79
CA ILE A 33 0.52 -16.16 -18.12
C ILE A 33 1.53 -15.05 -18.43
N ALA A 34 1.83 -14.19 -17.45
CA ALA A 34 2.86 -13.16 -17.60
C ALA A 34 4.26 -13.75 -17.83
N LYS A 35 4.63 -14.89 -17.23
CA LYS A 35 5.90 -15.59 -17.51
C LYS A 35 6.01 -16.10 -18.95
N MET A 36 4.88 -16.48 -19.56
CA MET A 36 4.88 -16.96 -20.94
C MET A 36 5.01 -15.82 -21.95
N LEU A 37 4.51 -14.62 -21.61
CA LEU A 37 4.54 -13.44 -22.49
C LEU A 37 5.74 -12.52 -22.23
N PHE A 38 6.26 -12.51 -21.00
CA PHE A 38 7.37 -11.66 -20.55
C PHE A 38 8.39 -12.51 -19.80
N ALA A 39 9.67 -12.37 -20.17
CA ALA A 39 10.78 -13.17 -19.65
C ALA A 39 10.88 -13.19 -18.11
N THR A 40 10.36 -12.17 -17.42
CA THR A 40 10.17 -12.20 -15.96
C THR A 40 9.03 -11.27 -15.55
N PRO A 41 7.94 -11.78 -14.95
CA PRO A 41 6.91 -10.91 -14.39
C PRO A 41 7.51 -10.11 -13.24
N PRO A 42 7.15 -8.82 -13.09
CA PRO A 42 7.46 -8.11 -11.86
C PRO A 42 6.80 -8.87 -10.70
N THR A 43 7.53 -9.08 -9.62
CA THR A 43 7.00 -9.67 -8.39
C THR A 43 7.35 -8.79 -7.21
N SER A 44 6.39 -8.62 -6.31
CA SER A 44 6.61 -7.94 -5.03
C SER A 44 5.96 -8.73 -3.90
N THR A 45 6.16 -8.28 -2.67
CA THR A 45 5.67 -8.93 -1.45
C THR A 45 4.93 -7.94 -0.56
N TYR A 46 4.09 -8.46 0.34
CA TYR A 46 3.37 -7.63 1.29
C TYR A 46 4.31 -6.90 2.26
N GLU A 47 5.48 -7.45 2.57
CA GLU A 47 6.50 -6.78 3.41
C GLU A 47 7.08 -5.55 2.71
N LYS A 48 7.33 -5.63 1.39
CA LYS A 48 7.77 -4.47 0.61
C LYS A 48 6.70 -3.38 0.60
N ALA A 49 5.45 -3.76 0.34
CA ALA A 49 4.32 -2.84 0.39
C ALA A 49 4.21 -2.16 1.77
N LEU A 50 4.33 -2.95 2.84
CA LEU A 50 4.30 -2.47 4.22
C LEU A 50 5.39 -1.42 4.47
N SER A 51 6.62 -1.67 4.00
CA SER A 51 7.73 -0.73 4.18
C SER A 51 7.47 0.63 3.52
N TYR A 52 6.87 0.63 2.32
CA TYR A 52 6.54 1.85 1.60
C TYR A 52 5.40 2.61 2.29
N PHE A 53 4.34 1.92 2.72
CA PHE A 53 3.24 2.60 3.42
C PHE A 53 3.67 3.22 4.75
N HIS A 54 4.55 2.55 5.52
CA HIS A 54 5.13 3.15 6.73
C HIS A 54 6.01 4.35 6.40
N ARG A 55 6.79 4.27 5.33
CA ARG A 55 7.63 5.39 4.92
C ARG A 55 6.79 6.59 4.48
N ALA A 56 5.69 6.37 3.77
CA ALA A 56 4.75 7.44 3.40
C ALA A 56 4.18 8.11 4.67
N GLU A 57 3.76 7.29 5.65
CA GLU A 57 3.24 7.76 6.94
C GLU A 57 4.30 8.49 7.79
N GLN A 58 5.58 8.13 7.68
CA GLN A 58 6.67 8.83 8.38
C GLN A 58 7.01 10.17 7.73
N VAL A 59 6.86 10.26 6.41
CA VAL A 59 7.17 11.46 5.63
C VAL A 59 6.07 12.51 5.82
N ASP A 60 4.81 12.09 5.78
CA ASP A 60 3.65 12.95 6.03
C ASP A 60 2.62 12.17 6.87
N PRO A 61 2.62 12.32 8.21
CA PRO A 61 1.71 11.57 9.07
C PRO A 61 0.26 11.92 8.82
N ASN A 62 -0.60 10.90 8.75
CA ASN A 62 -2.04 11.06 8.59
C ASN A 62 -2.42 11.85 7.32
N PHE A 63 -1.62 11.74 6.24
CA PHE A 63 -1.83 12.45 4.98
C PHE A 63 -3.00 11.88 4.16
N TYR A 64 -3.10 10.55 4.05
CA TYR A 64 -4.15 9.82 3.32
C TYR A 64 -4.76 8.72 4.18
N SER A 65 -6.07 8.76 4.36
CA SER A 65 -6.86 7.67 4.95
C SER A 65 -6.61 6.33 4.25
N LYS A 66 -6.44 6.37 2.92
CA LYS A 66 -6.12 5.21 2.08
C LYS A 66 -4.77 4.59 2.43
N ASN A 67 -3.78 5.37 2.85
CA ASN A 67 -2.50 4.84 3.33
C ASN A 67 -2.70 4.03 4.61
N LEU A 68 -3.48 4.55 5.57
CA LEU A 68 -3.82 3.87 6.81
C LEU A 68 -4.61 2.57 6.57
N LEU A 69 -5.58 2.63 5.65
CA LEU A 69 -6.37 1.47 5.24
C LEU A 69 -5.47 0.37 4.65
N LEU A 70 -4.55 0.75 3.75
CA LEU A 70 -3.62 -0.19 3.13
C LEU A 70 -2.58 -0.73 4.12
N LEU A 71 -2.12 0.05 5.11
CA LEU A 71 -1.34 -0.47 6.24
C LEU A 71 -2.11 -1.57 6.97
N GLY A 72 -3.37 -1.31 7.32
CA GLY A 72 -4.26 -2.27 7.97
C GLY A 72 -4.45 -3.56 7.16
N LYS A 73 -4.81 -3.43 5.88
CA LYS A 73 -4.98 -4.57 4.95
C LYS A 73 -3.70 -5.37 4.78
N THR A 74 -2.55 -4.71 4.66
CA THR A 74 -1.25 -5.38 4.51
C THR A 74 -0.90 -6.18 5.76
N TYR A 75 -1.13 -5.64 6.96
CA TYR A 75 -0.95 -6.39 8.20
C TYR A 75 -1.88 -7.60 8.33
N LEU A 76 -3.12 -7.54 7.81
CA LEU A 76 -4.00 -8.71 7.75
C LEU A 76 -3.42 -9.81 6.85
N LYS A 77 -2.88 -9.45 5.68
CA LYS A 77 -2.23 -10.39 4.76
C LYS A 77 -0.97 -11.03 5.38
N LEU A 78 -0.29 -10.29 6.25
CA LEU A 78 0.85 -10.76 7.05
C LEU A 78 0.45 -11.42 8.37
N HIS A 79 -0.84 -11.68 8.59
CA HIS A 79 -1.40 -12.32 9.78
C HIS A 79 -1.12 -11.59 11.12
N ASN A 80 -0.73 -10.32 11.08
CA ASN A 80 -0.55 -9.49 12.28
C ASN A 80 -1.83 -8.76 12.64
N LYS A 81 -2.76 -9.48 13.29
CA LYS A 81 -4.09 -8.97 13.63
C LYS A 81 -4.06 -7.75 14.56
N LYS A 82 -3.08 -7.67 15.47
CA LYS A 82 -2.96 -6.55 16.42
C LYS A 82 -2.66 -5.24 15.71
N LEU A 83 -1.64 -5.22 14.85
CA LEU A 83 -1.30 -4.02 14.09
C LEU A 83 -2.34 -3.73 13.01
N ALA A 84 -2.92 -4.76 12.40
CA ALA A 84 -4.05 -4.56 11.47
C ALA A 84 -5.20 -3.80 12.14
N ALA A 85 -5.65 -4.23 13.32
CA ALA A 85 -6.72 -3.56 14.05
C ALA A 85 -6.37 -2.10 14.38
N PHE A 86 -5.14 -1.85 14.84
CA PHE A 86 -4.66 -0.49 15.13
C PHE A 86 -4.76 0.45 13.91
N TRP A 87 -4.26 0.02 12.76
CA TRP A 87 -4.25 0.85 11.55
C TRP A 87 -5.63 1.01 10.92
N LEU A 88 -6.45 -0.05 10.96
CA LEU A 88 -7.84 0.03 10.49
C LEU A 88 -8.69 0.94 11.37
N MET A 89 -8.47 0.94 12.68
CA MET A 89 -9.16 1.85 13.59
C MET A 89 -8.75 3.31 13.32
N LYS A 90 -7.45 3.57 13.14
CA LYS A 90 -6.96 4.88 12.69
C LYS A 90 -7.59 5.32 11.36
N ALA A 91 -7.72 4.42 10.40
CA ALA A 91 -8.34 4.73 9.10
C ALA A 91 -9.83 5.04 9.26
N LYS A 92 -10.54 4.31 10.13
CA LYS A 92 -11.96 4.53 10.42
C LYS A 92 -12.20 5.86 11.12
N ASP A 93 -11.35 6.21 12.08
CA ASP A 93 -11.46 7.43 12.89
C ASP A 93 -10.85 8.65 12.17
N TYR A 94 -10.44 8.49 10.91
CA TYR A 94 -9.84 9.55 10.11
C TYR A 94 -10.88 10.66 9.85
N PRO A 95 -10.59 11.92 10.22
CA PRO A 95 -11.51 13.02 9.96
C PRO A 95 -11.62 13.21 8.44
N ALA A 96 -12.83 13.06 7.89
CA ALA A 96 -13.07 13.19 6.46
C ALA A 96 -12.69 14.62 6.00
N HIS A 97 -11.50 14.74 5.41
CA HIS A 97 -10.93 16.02 5.01
C HIS A 97 -10.81 16.13 3.48
N THR A 98 -10.89 15.01 2.74
CA THR A 98 -10.69 15.00 1.29
C THR A 98 -11.86 14.36 0.53
N GLU A 99 -12.10 14.77 -0.72
CA GLU A 99 -13.18 14.19 -1.57
C GLU A 99 -13.00 12.68 -1.82
N GLU A 100 -11.77 12.17 -1.76
CA GLU A 100 -11.47 10.73 -1.86
C GLU A 100 -11.97 9.94 -0.64
N ASP A 101 -12.12 10.57 0.54
CA ASP A 101 -12.68 9.94 1.74
C ASP A 101 -14.19 9.66 1.60
N LYS A 102 -14.88 10.34 0.68
CA LYS A 102 -16.32 10.17 0.45
C LYS A 102 -16.66 9.04 -0.52
N GLN A 103 -15.71 8.55 -1.31
CA GLN A 103 -15.98 7.62 -2.43
C GLN A 103 -15.86 6.13 -2.08
N GLU A 104 -15.27 5.74 -0.95
CA GLU A 104 -15.08 4.33 -0.57
C GLU A 104 -15.75 3.94 0.78
N MET A 105 -16.85 4.60 1.18
CA MET A 105 -17.76 4.10 2.24
C MET A 105 -18.85 3.18 1.69
#